data_AF-A0A5D0J293-F1
#
_entry.id   AF-A0A5D0J293-F1
#
_cell.length_a   1.000
_cell.length_b   1.000
_cell.length_c   1.000
_cell.angle_alpha   90.00
_cell.angle_beta   90.00
_cell.angle_gamma   90.00
#
_symmetry.space_group_name_H-M   'P 1'
#
loop_
_entity.id
_entity.type
_entity.pdbx_description
1 polymer ?
#
loop_
_entity_poly.entity_id
_entity_poly.type
_entity_poly.pdbx_seq_one_letter_code
_entity_poly.pdbx_strand_id
1 'polypeptide(L)'
;FINQEDVLFFSSDGHTGLGLLDVFATIKGENDDFVDVVNLGIPINSNKDDFSFTMNPNGITGYFASNRKGGRGDDDIYAYHREPTLHVEGVVNDAINMNPIAGAKITLFDDKGNEIAYMETDENGFYQINIDRNQDYK
;
A
#
# COMPACT_ATOMS: atom_id res chain seq x y z
N PHE A 1 -13.38 12.33 4.05
CA PHE A 1 -14.08 11.13 3.56
C PHE A 1 -13.83 9.99 4.52
N ILE A 2 -14.82 9.17 4.86
CA ILE A 2 -14.64 7.99 5.71
C ILE A 2 -14.97 6.77 4.85
N ASN A 3 -14.08 5.76 4.81
CA ASN A 3 -14.32 4.53 4.05
C ASN A 3 -15.16 3.51 4.84
N GLN A 4 -15.38 2.32 4.29
CA GLN A 4 -16.15 1.25 4.94
C GLN A 4 -15.42 0.59 6.13
N GLU A 5 -14.14 0.92 6.34
CA GLU A 5 -13.28 0.41 7.42
C GLU A 5 -13.07 1.47 8.52
N ASP A 6 -13.92 2.51 8.55
CA ASP A 6 -13.84 3.64 9.49
C ASP A 6 -12.51 4.40 9.49
N VAL A 7 -11.79 4.38 8.36
CA VAL A 7 -10.59 5.19 8.14
C VAL A 7 -11.00 6.58 7.65
N LEU A 8 -10.57 7.62 8.37
CA LEU A 8 -10.77 9.01 7.97
C LEU A 8 -9.66 9.45 7.02
N PHE A 9 -10.08 9.91 5.85
CA PHE A 9 -9.25 10.57 4.85
C PHE A 9 -9.54 12.07 4.84
N PHE A 10 -8.50 12.89 4.92
CA PHE A 10 -8.62 14.35 5.00
C PHE A 10 -7.41 15.02 4.34
N SER A 11 -7.56 16.30 3.97
CA SER A 11 -6.44 17.08 3.45
C SER A 11 -5.92 18.08 4.47
N SER A 12 -4.60 18.27 4.51
CA SER A 12 -3.93 19.16 5.46
C SER A 12 -2.59 19.63 4.92
N ASP A 13 -2.18 20.83 5.32
CA ASP A 13 -0.83 21.40 5.15
C ASP A 13 -0.04 21.44 6.47
N GLY A 14 -0.61 20.88 7.54
CA GLY A 14 -0.01 20.82 8.88
C GLY A 14 0.88 19.62 9.15
N HIS A 15 1.08 18.72 8.18
CA HIS A 15 1.90 17.51 8.30
C HIS A 15 2.94 17.45 7.19
N THR A 16 4.02 16.68 7.41
CA THR A 16 5.03 16.44 6.38
C THR A 16 4.39 15.78 5.16
N GLY A 17 4.55 16.42 4.00
CA GLY A 17 3.92 16.03 2.75
C GLY A 17 4.78 16.34 1.52
N LEU A 18 4.20 16.09 0.34
CA LEU A 18 4.76 16.40 -0.98
C LEU A 18 4.42 17.81 -1.43
N GLY A 19 3.22 18.30 -1.10
CA GLY A 19 2.66 19.59 -1.49
C GLY A 19 2.38 20.52 -0.32
N LEU A 20 1.46 21.49 -0.54
CA LEU A 20 0.87 22.28 0.54
C LEU A 20 -0.28 21.46 1.13
N LEU A 21 -1.44 21.42 0.48
CA LEU A 21 -2.50 20.49 0.88
C LEU A 21 -2.23 19.09 0.34
N ASP A 22 -2.11 18.12 1.23
CA ASP A 22 -2.00 16.70 0.89
C ASP A 22 -3.10 15.88 1.54
N VAL A 23 -3.51 14.78 0.90
CA VAL A 23 -4.44 13.79 1.46
C VAL A 23 -3.70 12.84 2.42
N PHE A 24 -4.22 12.74 3.63
CA PHE A 24 -3.78 11.83 4.69
C PHE A 24 -4.88 10.84 5.06
N ALA A 25 -4.49 9.68 5.61
CA ALA A 25 -5.37 8.70 6.23
C ALA A 25 -5.02 8.54 7.72
N THR A 26 -6.02 8.39 8.58
CA THR A 26 -5.82 8.11 10.01
C THR A 26 -5.38 6.67 10.24
N ILE A 27 -4.51 6.46 11.24
CA ILE A 27 -4.17 5.16 11.79
C ILE A 27 -4.85 5.02 13.15
N LYS A 28 -5.60 3.93 13.32
CA LYS A 28 -6.25 3.58 14.59
C LYS A 28 -5.36 2.61 15.39
N GLY A 29 -5.26 2.84 16.69
CA GLY A 29 -4.60 1.93 17.63
C GLY A 29 -5.51 0.80 18.10
N GLU A 30 -5.01 -0.05 19.00
CA GLU A 30 -5.76 -1.20 19.56
C GLU A 30 -7.07 -0.80 20.27
N ASN A 31 -7.13 0.42 20.80
CA ASN A 31 -8.30 0.97 21.50
C ASN A 31 -9.24 1.80 20.60
N ASP A 32 -9.10 1.72 19.27
CA ASP A 32 -9.86 2.51 18.28
C ASP A 32 -9.58 4.03 18.27
N ASP A 33 -8.64 4.50 19.09
CA ASP A 33 -8.16 5.89 19.09
C ASP A 33 -7.27 6.19 17.88
N PHE A 34 -7.32 7.42 17.35
CA PHE A 34 -6.37 7.88 16.32
C PHE A 34 -4.98 8.08 16.93
N VAL A 35 -4.02 7.28 16.48
CA VAL A 35 -2.63 7.28 16.99
C VAL A 35 -1.65 7.99 16.07
N ASP A 36 -1.94 8.04 14.77
CA ASP A 36 -1.08 8.68 13.77
C ASP A 36 -1.86 8.98 12.48
N VAL A 37 -1.21 9.65 11.53
CA VAL A 37 -1.72 9.89 10.18
C VAL A 37 -0.65 9.60 9.13
N VAL A 38 -1.05 9.02 8.00
CA VAL A 38 -0.14 8.67 6.91
C VAL A 38 -0.49 9.45 5.65
N ASN A 39 0.52 10.06 5.02
CA ASN A 39 0.40 10.70 3.71
C ASN A 39 0.16 9.62 2.64
N LEU A 40 -0.84 9.80 1.77
CA LEU A 40 -1.17 8.79 0.77
C LEU A 40 -0.19 8.66 -0.40
N GLY A 41 0.75 9.62 -0.52
CA GLY A 41 1.78 9.61 -1.55
C GLY A 41 1.26 9.62 -2.98
N ILE A 42 2.15 9.36 -3.94
CA ILE A 42 1.83 9.29 -5.37
C ILE A 42 1.04 8.00 -5.65
N PRO A 43 0.02 8.02 -6.54
CA PRO A 43 -0.36 9.11 -7.44
C PRO A 43 -1.40 10.10 -6.90
N ILE A 44 -1.82 9.93 -5.64
CA ILE A 44 -2.89 10.75 -5.05
C ILE A 44 -2.36 12.14 -4.70
N ASN A 45 -1.25 12.21 -3.96
CA ASN A 45 -0.57 13.46 -3.63
C ASN A 45 0.53 13.79 -4.64
N SER A 46 0.86 15.07 -4.69
CA SER A 46 1.78 15.68 -5.63
C SER A 46 2.45 16.90 -4.98
N ASN A 47 3.24 17.66 -5.74
CA ASN A 47 3.85 18.89 -5.24
C ASN A 47 2.90 20.11 -5.24
N LYS A 48 1.59 19.87 -5.20
CA LYS A 48 0.49 20.82 -5.42
C LYS A 48 -0.59 20.61 -4.37
N ASP A 49 -1.72 21.31 -4.49
CA ASP A 49 -2.85 21.10 -3.57
C ASP A 49 -3.65 19.89 -4.03
N ASP A 50 -3.87 18.94 -3.12
CA ASP A 50 -4.57 17.68 -3.35
C ASP A 50 -5.64 17.46 -2.28
N PHE A 51 -6.92 17.51 -2.68
CA PHE A 51 -8.04 17.56 -1.76
C PHE A 51 -9.34 16.96 -2.29
N SER A 52 -10.43 17.02 -1.50
CA SER A 52 -11.73 16.44 -1.85
C SER A 52 -11.65 14.95 -2.25
N PHE A 53 -10.84 14.19 -1.53
CA PHE A 53 -10.59 12.77 -1.80
C PHE A 53 -11.84 11.91 -1.62
N THR A 54 -12.01 10.95 -2.53
CA THR A 54 -13.03 9.90 -2.50
C THR A 54 -12.42 8.58 -2.97
N MET A 55 -12.99 7.47 -2.50
CA MET A 55 -12.51 6.15 -2.82
C MET A 55 -13.68 5.21 -3.09
N ASN A 56 -13.56 4.42 -4.15
CA ASN A 56 -14.50 3.35 -4.43
C ASN A 56 -14.30 2.19 -3.42
N PRO A 57 -15.31 1.33 -3.20
CA PRO A 57 -15.20 0.22 -2.24
C PRO A 57 -14.03 -0.74 -2.47
N ASN A 58 -13.48 -0.79 -3.69
CA ASN A 58 -12.32 -1.61 -4.02
C ASN A 58 -10.98 -1.08 -3.45
N GLY A 59 -10.94 0.15 -2.93
CA GLY A 59 -9.71 0.77 -2.41
C GLY A 59 -8.66 1.15 -3.48
N ILE A 60 -8.89 0.78 -4.73
CA ILE A 60 -7.94 0.87 -5.85
C ILE A 60 -8.19 2.12 -6.69
N THR A 61 -9.44 2.57 -6.75
CA THR A 61 -9.86 3.67 -7.64
C THR A 61 -10.65 4.71 -6.89
N GLY A 62 -10.64 5.94 -7.39
CA GLY A 62 -11.43 7.03 -6.84
C GLY A 62 -11.08 8.34 -7.49
N TYR A 63 -11.46 9.43 -6.82
CA TYR A 63 -11.24 10.78 -7.31
C TYR A 63 -10.71 11.70 -6.23
N PHE A 64 -10.01 12.75 -6.64
CA PHE A 64 -9.61 13.88 -5.81
C PHE A 64 -9.54 15.14 -6.69
N ALA A 65 -9.58 16.32 -6.09
CA ALA A 65 -9.38 17.60 -6.74
C ALA A 65 -7.91 18.04 -6.59
N SER A 66 -7.36 18.68 -7.62
CA SER A 66 -5.99 19.17 -7.58
C SER A 66 -5.73 20.32 -8.54
N ASN A 67 -4.77 21.18 -8.19
CA ASN A 67 -4.20 22.22 -9.07
C ASN A 67 -2.88 21.83 -9.74
N ARG A 68 -2.68 20.52 -9.92
CA ARG A 68 -1.59 19.96 -10.72
C ARG A 68 -1.68 20.35 -12.19
N LYS A 69 -0.50 20.44 -12.83
CA LYS A 69 -0.39 20.78 -14.25
C LYS A 69 -1.01 19.69 -15.13
N GLY A 70 -1.61 20.11 -16.24
CA GLY A 70 -2.25 19.22 -17.22
C GLY A 70 -3.79 19.23 -17.17
N GLY A 71 -4.34 19.90 -16.17
CA GLY A 71 -5.76 20.18 -16.02
C GLY A 71 -6.30 21.24 -17.00
N ARG A 72 -7.61 21.49 -16.92
CA ARG A 72 -8.33 22.52 -17.69
C ARG A 72 -8.57 23.81 -16.89
N GLY A 73 -8.55 23.75 -15.56
CA GLY A 73 -8.74 24.87 -14.64
C GLY A 73 -7.63 24.95 -13.59
N ASP A 74 -7.88 25.69 -12.51
CA ASP A 74 -7.03 25.62 -11.31
C ASP A 74 -7.35 24.31 -10.59
N ASP A 75 -8.51 24.18 -9.96
CA ASP A 75 -8.87 22.94 -9.25
C ASP A 75 -9.70 21.99 -10.14
N ASP A 76 -9.04 20.98 -10.71
CA ASP A 76 -9.68 19.95 -11.54
C ASP A 76 -9.88 18.65 -10.77
N ILE A 77 -10.89 17.86 -11.18
CA ILE A 77 -11.13 16.52 -10.64
C ILE A 77 -10.29 15.50 -11.43
N TYR A 78 -9.45 14.77 -10.72
CA TYR A 78 -8.62 13.69 -11.24
C TYR A 78 -9.13 12.34 -10.75
N ALA A 79 -9.02 11.33 -11.62
CA ALA A 79 -9.16 9.93 -11.22
C ALA A 79 -7.79 9.36 -10.87
N TYR A 80 -7.72 8.52 -9.85
CA TYR A 80 -6.53 7.71 -9.58
C TYR A 80 -6.80 6.22 -9.77
N HIS A 81 -5.71 5.50 -10.02
CA HIS A 81 -5.63 4.06 -9.95
C HIS A 81 -4.40 3.71 -9.12
N ARG A 82 -4.59 3.03 -7.98
CA ARG A 82 -3.51 2.49 -7.15
C ARG A 82 -3.21 1.09 -7.64
N GLU A 83 -1.99 0.86 -8.07
CA GLU A 83 -1.53 -0.50 -8.34
C GLU A 83 -1.34 -1.23 -7.00
N PRO A 84 -2.12 -2.30 -6.71
CA PRO A 84 -1.93 -3.03 -5.47
C PRO A 84 -0.58 -3.76 -5.50
N THR A 85 0.09 -3.80 -4.34
CA THR A 85 1.32 -4.57 -4.15
C THR A 85 1.06 -6.04 -4.43
N LEU A 86 1.90 -6.68 -5.25
CA LEU A 86 1.87 -8.12 -5.40
C LEU A 86 2.62 -8.77 -4.25
N HIS A 87 2.13 -9.91 -3.79
CA HIS A 87 2.86 -10.77 -2.88
C HIS A 87 2.76 -12.20 -3.33
N VAL A 88 3.78 -12.98 -2.99
CA VAL A 88 3.80 -14.43 -3.07
C VAL A 88 3.70 -14.96 -1.66
N GLU A 89 2.79 -15.90 -1.44
CA GLU A 89 2.59 -16.51 -0.13
C GLU A 89 2.45 -18.03 -0.25
N GLY A 90 2.71 -18.71 0.86
CA GLY A 90 2.55 -20.15 0.95
C GLY A 90 2.85 -20.69 2.34
N VAL A 91 2.76 -22.02 2.47
CA VAL A 91 3.04 -22.74 3.71
C VAL A 91 4.05 -23.85 3.44
N VAL A 92 5.08 -23.96 4.28
CA VAL A 92 6.08 -25.02 4.22
C VAL A 92 5.70 -26.12 5.22
N ASN A 93 5.48 -27.32 4.72
CA ASN A 93 5.15 -28.50 5.52
C ASN A 93 6.17 -29.61 5.33
N ASP A 94 6.34 -30.43 6.36
CA ASP A 94 7.07 -31.70 6.28
C ASP A 94 6.31 -32.69 5.40
N ALA A 95 7.01 -33.30 4.44
CA ALA A 95 6.40 -34.16 3.42
C ALA A 95 5.86 -35.49 3.96
N ILE A 96 6.23 -35.90 5.18
CA ILE A 96 5.84 -37.18 5.78
C ILE A 96 4.64 -36.97 6.71
N ASN A 97 4.74 -36.00 7.61
CA ASN A 97 3.74 -35.82 8.66
C ASN A 97 2.79 -34.63 8.41
N MET A 98 3.05 -33.83 7.36
CA MET A 98 2.27 -32.64 6.98
C MET A 98 2.25 -31.52 8.04
N ASN A 99 3.12 -31.59 9.05
CA ASN A 99 3.25 -30.55 10.06
C ASN A 99 3.98 -29.34 9.45
N PRO A 100 3.64 -28.11 9.88
CA PRO A 100 4.32 -26.91 9.44
C PRO A 100 5.77 -26.89 9.91
N ILE A 101 6.65 -26.31 9.08
CA ILE A 101 8.06 -26.11 9.37
C ILE A 101 8.29 -24.62 9.65
N ALA A 102 8.56 -24.28 10.89
CA ALA A 102 8.98 -22.95 11.31
C ALA A 102 10.47 -22.70 11.03
N GLY A 103 10.84 -21.46 10.72
CA GLY A 103 12.23 -21.07 10.47
C GLY A 103 12.83 -21.60 9.16
N ALA A 104 12.01 -22.08 8.23
CA ALA A 104 12.47 -22.47 6.90
C ALA A 104 12.84 -21.23 6.09
N LYS A 105 14.09 -21.13 5.62
CA LYS A 105 14.55 -20.02 4.79
C LYS A 105 13.99 -20.15 3.37
N ILE A 106 13.13 -19.22 2.98
CA ILE A 106 12.66 -19.00 1.61
C ILE A 106 13.52 -17.91 0.99
N THR A 107 14.10 -18.17 -0.17
CA THR A 107 14.94 -17.20 -0.90
C THR A 107 14.32 -16.92 -2.25
N LEU A 108 14.14 -15.64 -2.56
CA LEU A 108 13.60 -15.17 -3.83
C LEU A 108 14.76 -14.80 -4.76
N PHE A 109 14.78 -15.41 -5.94
CA PHE A 109 15.75 -15.10 -6.98
C PHE A 109 15.08 -14.37 -8.15
N ASP A 110 15.87 -13.56 -8.85
CA ASP A 110 15.49 -13.09 -10.19
C ASP A 110 15.66 -14.22 -11.23
N ASP A 111 15.18 -13.97 -12.44
CA ASP A 111 15.30 -14.89 -13.58
C ASP A 111 16.75 -15.29 -13.92
N LYS A 112 17.71 -14.41 -13.60
CA LYS A 112 19.16 -14.57 -13.79
C LYS A 112 19.85 -15.30 -12.64
N GLY A 113 19.14 -15.62 -11.56
CA GLY A 113 19.65 -16.34 -10.40
C GLY A 113 20.33 -15.46 -9.35
N ASN A 114 20.12 -14.14 -9.37
CA ASN A 114 20.57 -13.25 -8.30
C ASN A 114 19.56 -13.30 -7.14
N GLU A 115 20.07 -13.41 -5.91
CA GLU A 115 19.24 -13.32 -4.70
C GLU A 115 18.70 -11.88 -4.55
N ILE A 116 17.38 -11.74 -4.52
CA ILE A 116 16.69 -10.46 -4.32
C ILE A 116 16.46 -10.24 -2.83
N ALA A 117 15.97 -11.28 -2.15
CA ALA A 117 15.56 -11.24 -0.76
C ALA A 117 15.42 -12.65 -0.21
N TYR A 118 15.34 -12.75 1.12
CA TYR A 118 14.95 -13.97 1.80
C TYR A 118 14.01 -13.66 2.95
N MET A 119 13.28 -14.68 3.39
CA MET A 119 12.49 -14.66 4.61
C MET A 119 12.48 -16.02 5.29
N GLU A 120 12.02 -16.07 6.52
CA GLU A 120 11.84 -17.31 7.27
C GLU A 120 10.34 -17.52 7.54
N THR A 121 9.92 -18.78 7.55
CA THR A 121 8.53 -19.13 7.88
C THR A 121 8.22 -18.91 9.36
N ASP A 122 6.98 -18.53 9.64
CA ASP A 122 6.48 -18.41 11.01
C ASP A 122 6.20 -19.77 11.69
N GLU A 123 5.63 -19.75 12.90
CA GLU A 123 5.28 -20.97 13.66
C GLU A 123 4.27 -21.88 12.93
N ASN A 124 3.49 -21.33 11.99
CA ASN A 124 2.55 -22.06 11.16
C ASN A 124 3.14 -22.48 9.81
N GLY A 125 4.46 -22.29 9.61
CA GLY A 125 5.13 -22.57 8.35
C GLY A 125 4.78 -21.57 7.25
N PHE A 126 4.07 -20.49 7.56
CA PHE A 126 3.60 -19.50 6.60
C PHE A 126 4.71 -18.52 6.22
N TYR A 127 4.74 -18.12 4.96
CA TYR A 127 5.59 -17.05 4.45
C TYR A 127 4.81 -16.17 3.48
N GLN A 128 5.20 -14.90 3.41
CA GLN A 128 4.69 -13.89 2.47
C GLN A 128 5.78 -12.88 2.12
N ILE A 129 6.06 -12.72 0.83
CA ILE A 129 7.01 -11.73 0.33
C ILE A 129 6.37 -10.83 -0.73
N ASN A 130 6.57 -9.52 -0.61
CA ASN A 130 6.15 -8.57 -1.64
C ASN A 130 7.06 -8.68 -2.87
N ILE A 131 6.47 -8.63 -4.06
CA ILE A 131 7.18 -8.69 -5.33
C ILE A 131 6.74 -7.54 -6.23
N ASP A 132 7.63 -7.14 -7.14
CA ASP A 132 7.33 -6.14 -8.15
C ASP A 132 6.56 -6.77 -9.31
N ARG A 133 5.78 -5.93 -10.01
CA ARG A 133 5.08 -6.32 -11.23
C ARG A 133 6.07 -6.36 -12.40
N ASN A 134 5.75 -7.18 -13.41
CA ASN A 134 6.49 -7.27 -14.67
C ASN A 134 7.96 -7.69 -14.53
N GLN A 135 8.24 -8.52 -13.52
CA GLN A 135 9.53 -9.17 -13.32
C GLN A 135 9.31 -10.68 -13.16
N ASP A 136 10.26 -11.45 -13.67
CA ASP A 136 10.27 -12.90 -13.54
C ASP A 136 11.09 -13.30 -12.31
N TYR A 137 10.57 -14.28 -11.56
CA TYR A 137 11.13 -14.74 -10.29
C TYR A 137 11.30 -16.27 -10.27
N LYS A 138 12.23 -16.75 -9.45
CA LYS A 138 12.49 -18.17 -9.19
C LYS A 138 12.70 -18.45 -7.70
#